data_AF-A0A942J191-F1
#
_entry.id   AF-A0A942J191-F1
#
_cell.length_a   1.000
_cell.length_b   1.000
_cell.length_c   1.000
_cell.angle_alpha   90.00
_cell.angle_beta   90.00
_cell.angle_gamma   90.00
#
_symmetry.space_group_name_H-M   'P 1'
#
loop_
_entity.id
_entity.type
_entity.pdbx_description
1 polymer ?
#
loop_
_entity_poly.entity_id
_entity_poly.type
_entity_poly.pdbx_seq_one_letter_code
_entity_poly.pdbx_strand_id
1 'polypeptide(L)'
;MRLIGLRFGPFQVLRQIARGALSRVFLVSDGKVAKAAKLFPLEHRRRAEQELAIGLGLSHPHINAVEAPIEIGGYPGILMNYVAGRRLGEWPSQPDGLQPFLDRWSELLDALGYLHTLGIVHSDVKPENILISRKQGAVLIDFDLALRVQAPRQGFAGTVAFASPEQARGEPAAPASDLYAAGIILYRGLTGQVPFSGSVREVFRAHGAATPTLPSQFDSRLAPYDALVTRLLAKQPEDRYQHAAEVLAALATARSS
;
A
#
# COMPACT_ATOMS: atom_id res chain seq x y z
N MET A 1 -8.80 23.63 -14.23
CA MET A 1 -8.98 24.11 -12.84
C MET A 1 -7.65 24.58 -12.26
N ARG A 2 -7.57 25.83 -11.82
CA ARG A 2 -6.36 26.42 -11.24
C ARG A 2 -6.55 26.55 -9.72
N LEU A 3 -6.21 25.48 -8.98
CA LEU A 3 -6.23 25.46 -7.51
C LEU A 3 -4.95 26.05 -6.90
N ILE A 4 -3.87 26.08 -7.67
CA ILE A 4 -2.56 26.62 -7.24
C ILE A 4 -2.72 28.11 -6.90
N GLY A 5 -2.22 28.49 -5.73
CA GLY A 5 -2.30 29.83 -5.19
C GLY A 5 -3.48 30.06 -4.22
N LEU A 6 -4.52 29.22 -4.27
CA LEU A 6 -5.64 29.32 -3.32
C LEU A 6 -5.17 29.05 -1.88
N ARG A 7 -5.84 29.68 -0.92
CA ARG A 7 -5.58 29.52 0.52
C ARG A 7 -6.79 28.87 1.19
N PHE A 8 -6.53 28.08 2.22
CA PHE A 8 -7.53 27.52 3.13
C PHE A 8 -6.90 27.47 4.53
N GLY A 9 -7.58 28.04 5.53
CA GLY A 9 -6.96 28.28 6.83
C GLY A 9 -5.57 28.96 6.68
N PRO A 10 -4.51 28.46 7.34
CA PRO A 10 -3.17 29.04 7.25
C PRO A 10 -2.41 28.64 5.96
N PHE A 11 -2.88 27.63 5.23
CA PHE A 11 -2.13 27.00 4.15
C PHE A 11 -2.44 27.62 2.78
N GLN A 12 -1.45 27.58 1.89
CA GLN A 12 -1.56 27.90 0.48
C GLN A 12 -1.27 26.65 -0.38
N VAL A 13 -2.02 26.47 -1.47
CA VAL A 13 -1.79 25.41 -2.45
C VAL A 13 -0.62 25.76 -3.35
N LEU A 14 0.44 24.94 -3.31
CA LEU A 14 1.68 25.22 -4.04
C LEU A 14 1.73 24.52 -5.40
N ARG A 15 1.57 23.20 -5.42
CA ARG A 15 1.63 22.39 -6.65
C ARG A 15 0.95 21.04 -6.46
N GLN A 16 0.55 20.41 -7.55
CA GLN A 16 0.14 19.00 -7.51
C GLN A 16 1.37 18.10 -7.31
N ILE A 17 1.22 17.08 -6.46
CA ILE A 17 2.26 16.06 -6.20
C ILE A 17 1.86 14.66 -6.63
N ALA A 18 0.55 14.38 -6.73
CA ALA A 18 0.05 13.11 -7.24
C ALA A 18 -1.34 13.25 -7.87
N ARG A 19 -1.69 12.29 -8.71
CA ARG A 19 -3.03 12.10 -9.28
C ARG A 19 -3.42 10.65 -9.08
N GLY A 20 -4.50 10.41 -8.33
CA GLY A 20 -5.15 9.11 -8.22
C GLY A 20 -6.26 8.96 -9.27
N ALA A 21 -6.95 7.81 -9.22
CA ALA A 21 -8.10 7.56 -10.09
C ALA A 21 -9.28 8.49 -9.75
N LEU A 22 -9.52 8.71 -8.46
CA LEU A 22 -10.69 9.46 -7.95
C LEU A 22 -10.31 10.77 -7.26
N SER A 23 -9.02 11.08 -7.14
CA SER A 23 -8.52 12.19 -6.32
C SER A 23 -7.26 12.82 -6.89
N ARG A 24 -6.91 14.02 -6.41
CA ARG A 24 -5.65 14.71 -6.72
C ARG A 24 -5.01 15.16 -5.42
N VAL A 25 -3.70 14.97 -5.30
CA VAL A 25 -2.94 15.36 -4.12
C VAL A 25 -2.09 16.58 -4.41
N PHE A 26 -2.18 17.59 -3.56
CA PHE A 26 -1.44 18.84 -3.66
C PHE A 26 -0.52 19.03 -2.47
N LEU A 27 0.66 19.59 -2.72
CA LEU A 27 1.52 20.15 -1.67
C LEU A 27 0.92 21.48 -1.23
N VAL A 28 0.72 21.62 0.08
CA VAL A 28 0.22 22.84 0.70
C VAL A 28 1.19 23.28 1.82
N SER A 29 1.31 24.58 2.07
CA SER A 29 2.23 25.11 3.09
C SER A 29 1.74 26.43 3.67
N ASP A 30 2.03 26.66 4.95
CA ASP A 30 1.85 27.95 5.63
C ASP A 30 3.15 28.78 5.66
N GLY A 31 4.19 28.32 4.95
CA GLY A 31 5.53 28.90 4.94
C GLY A 31 6.49 28.32 5.99
N LYS A 32 5.98 27.54 6.95
CA LYS A 32 6.78 26.86 7.99
C LYS A 32 6.71 25.34 7.84
N VAL A 33 5.53 24.80 7.58
CA VAL A 33 5.27 23.36 7.49
C VAL A 33 4.63 23.02 6.16
N ALA A 34 5.14 21.97 5.53
CA ALA A 34 4.54 21.37 4.34
C ALA A 34 3.58 20.24 4.74
N LYS A 35 2.40 20.21 4.10
CA LYS A 35 1.39 19.16 4.23
C LYS A 35 0.94 18.69 2.84
N ALA A 36 0.24 17.56 2.80
CA ALA A 36 -0.42 17.09 1.60
C ALA A 36 -1.94 17.26 1.74
N ALA A 37 -2.57 17.77 0.70
CA ALA A 37 -4.02 17.94 0.58
C ALA A 37 -4.54 17.01 -0.52
N LYS A 38 -5.26 15.95 -0.14
CA LYS A 38 -5.91 15.03 -1.07
C LYS A 38 -7.33 15.51 -1.32
N LEU A 39 -7.60 15.98 -2.53
CA LEU A 39 -8.87 16.58 -2.93
C LEU A 39 -9.65 15.64 -3.84
N PHE A 40 -10.96 15.59 -3.64
CA PHE A 40 -11.89 14.75 -4.38
C PHE A 40 -12.89 15.61 -5.15
N PRO A 41 -13.27 15.23 -6.38
CA PRO A 41 -14.47 15.73 -7.02
C PRO A 41 -15.70 15.58 -6.11
N LEU A 42 -16.69 16.46 -6.26
CA LEU A 42 -17.88 16.49 -5.39
C LEU A 42 -18.68 15.18 -5.43
N GLU A 43 -18.74 14.55 -6.60
CA GLU A 43 -19.35 13.23 -6.81
C GLU A 43 -18.67 12.11 -5.99
N HIS A 44 -17.45 12.35 -5.51
CA HIS A 44 -16.67 11.43 -4.67
C HIS A 44 -16.56 11.89 -3.22
N ARG A 45 -17.41 12.81 -2.73
CA ARG A 45 -17.40 13.28 -1.33
C ARG A 45 -17.48 12.14 -0.32
N ARG A 46 -18.35 11.15 -0.54
CA ARG A 46 -18.47 9.98 0.35
C ARG A 46 -17.15 9.21 0.48
N ARG A 47 -16.31 9.24 -0.56
CA ARG A 47 -15.00 8.59 -0.54
C ARG A 47 -14.04 9.34 0.37
N ALA A 48 -14.02 10.67 0.28
CA ALA A 48 -13.23 11.51 1.18
C ALA A 48 -13.63 11.30 2.64
N GLU A 49 -14.93 11.22 2.92
CA GLU A 49 -15.46 10.96 4.27
C GLU A 49 -15.06 9.58 4.81
N GLN A 50 -15.11 8.54 3.97
CA GLN A 50 -14.68 7.18 4.33
C GLN A 50 -13.18 7.12 4.65
N GLU A 51 -12.34 7.67 3.78
CA GLU A 51 -10.89 7.65 3.98
C GLU A 51 -10.49 8.47 5.22
N LEU A 52 -11.14 9.63 5.43
CA LEU A 52 -10.98 10.42 6.64
C LEU A 52 -11.37 9.61 7.89
N ALA A 53 -12.52 8.94 7.88
CA ALA A 53 -13.00 8.15 9.01
C ALA A 53 -12.08 6.97 9.36
N ILE A 54 -11.40 6.38 8.37
CA ILE A 54 -10.43 5.31 8.58
C ILE A 54 -9.10 5.87 9.06
N GLY A 55 -8.63 6.97 8.46
CA GLY A 55 -7.32 7.54 8.75
C GLY A 55 -7.25 8.33 10.05
N LEU A 56 -8.36 8.94 10.49
CA LEU A 56 -8.41 9.70 11.74
C LEU A 56 -8.12 8.79 12.94
N GLY A 57 -7.18 9.22 13.78
CA GLY A 57 -6.80 8.49 14.98
C GLY A 57 -5.78 7.37 14.76
N LEU A 58 -5.42 7.06 13.50
CA LEU A 58 -4.28 6.18 13.23
C LEU A 58 -2.98 6.87 13.67
N SER A 59 -2.20 6.19 14.49
CA SER A 59 -0.93 6.67 14.99
C SER A 59 0.11 5.56 14.92
N HIS A 60 0.92 5.60 13.86
CA HIS A 60 1.96 4.63 13.59
C HIS A 60 3.07 5.26 12.75
N PRO A 61 4.37 5.01 13.04
CA PRO A 61 5.48 5.64 12.30
C PRO A 61 5.48 5.32 10.80
N HIS A 62 4.96 4.16 10.41
CA HIS A 62 4.91 3.67 9.03
C HIS A 62 3.55 3.87 8.35
N ILE A 63 2.69 4.75 8.89
CA ILE A 63 1.40 5.15 8.31
C ILE A 63 1.36 6.66 8.17
N ASN A 64 0.95 7.16 7.01
CA ASN A 64 0.76 8.60 6.84
C ASN A 64 -0.44 9.10 7.65
N ALA A 65 -0.17 9.93 8.65
CA ALA A 65 -1.20 10.46 9.53
C ALA A 65 -2.16 11.41 8.79
N VAL A 66 -3.45 11.16 8.99
CA VAL A 66 -4.55 12.03 8.58
C VAL A 66 -4.85 13.02 9.71
N GLU A 67 -4.92 14.31 9.38
CA GLU A 67 -5.03 15.37 10.39
C GLU A 67 -6.44 15.96 10.48
N ALA A 68 -7.04 16.30 9.34
CA ALA A 68 -8.31 16.99 9.32
C ALA A 68 -9.05 16.88 7.97
N PRO A 69 -10.40 16.99 7.97
CA PRO A 69 -11.13 17.34 6.76
C PRO A 69 -10.76 18.75 6.29
N ILE A 70 -10.75 18.95 4.98
CA ILE A 70 -10.53 20.27 4.35
C ILE A 70 -11.48 20.46 3.17
N GLU A 71 -11.67 21.71 2.80
CA GLU A 71 -12.31 22.08 1.54
C GLU A 71 -11.46 23.16 0.84
N ILE A 72 -11.18 22.96 -0.45
CA ILE A 72 -10.38 23.91 -1.24
C ILE A 72 -11.11 24.18 -2.55
N GLY A 73 -11.59 25.41 -2.74
CA GLY A 73 -12.29 25.80 -3.97
C GLY A 73 -13.55 24.97 -4.24
N GLY A 74 -14.28 24.57 -3.20
CA GLY A 74 -15.47 23.73 -3.28
C GLY A 74 -15.21 22.22 -3.39
N TYR A 75 -13.95 21.77 -3.36
CA TYR A 75 -13.59 20.36 -3.39
C TYR A 75 -13.36 19.83 -1.97
N PRO A 76 -14.11 18.82 -1.51
CA PRO A 76 -13.84 18.17 -0.24
C PRO A 76 -12.51 17.42 -0.31
N GLY A 77 -11.83 17.32 0.83
CA GLY A 77 -10.56 16.64 0.89
C GLY A 77 -10.07 16.37 2.30
N ILE A 78 -8.84 15.86 2.34
CA ILE A 78 -8.17 15.39 3.54
C ILE A 78 -6.80 16.06 3.63
N LEU A 79 -6.52 16.66 4.78
CA LEU A 79 -5.19 17.14 5.13
C LEU A 79 -4.42 16.04 5.83
N MET A 80 -3.21 15.79 5.36
CA MET A 80 -2.32 14.74 5.88
C MET A 80 -0.88 15.23 5.92
N ASN A 81 -0.02 14.49 6.62
CA ASN A 81 1.40 14.78 6.60
C ASN A 81 1.97 14.68 5.17
N TYR A 82 2.91 15.59 4.86
CA TYR A 82 3.71 15.47 3.65
C TYR A 82 4.90 14.57 3.92
N VAL A 83 4.89 13.38 3.33
CA VAL A 83 6.01 12.44 3.41
C VAL A 83 6.95 12.71 2.24
N ALA A 84 8.12 13.26 2.54
CA ALA A 84 9.19 13.43 1.56
C ALA A 84 9.88 12.08 1.31
N GLY A 85 9.80 11.57 0.08
CA GLY A 85 10.34 10.28 -0.30
C GLY A 85 10.07 9.93 -1.76
N ARG A 86 10.50 8.74 -2.17
CA ARG A 86 10.19 8.14 -3.48
C ARG A 86 9.19 7.02 -3.30
N ARG A 87 8.35 6.74 -4.29
CA ARG A 87 7.46 5.57 -4.23
C ARG A 87 8.30 4.30 -4.31
N LEU A 88 7.88 3.24 -3.61
CA LEU A 88 8.55 1.94 -3.69
C LEU A 88 8.55 1.40 -5.13
N GLY A 89 7.50 1.68 -5.92
CA GLY A 89 7.45 1.27 -7.33
C GLY A 89 8.49 1.93 -8.24
N GLU A 90 9.00 3.10 -7.83
CA GLU A 90 10.08 3.85 -8.49
C GLU A 90 11.44 3.60 -7.81
N TRP A 91 11.47 2.84 -6.72
CA TRP A 91 12.70 2.46 -6.06
C TRP A 91 13.48 1.59 -7.05
N PRO A 92 14.73 1.95 -7.39
CA PRO A 92 15.49 1.17 -8.37
C PRO A 92 15.55 -0.28 -7.93
N SER A 93 15.63 -1.20 -8.89
CA SER A 93 15.95 -2.61 -8.60
C SER A 93 17.33 -2.65 -7.94
N GLN A 94 17.36 -2.51 -6.62
CA GLN A 94 18.52 -2.60 -5.73
C GLN A 94 19.69 -1.62 -6.01
N PRO A 95 19.57 -0.30 -5.77
CA PRO A 95 20.76 0.56 -5.77
C PRO A 95 21.65 0.31 -4.54
N ASP A 96 21.04 -0.13 -3.42
CA ASP A 96 21.69 -0.31 -2.10
C ASP A 96 21.70 -1.78 -1.64
N GLY A 97 21.31 -2.73 -2.50
CA GLY A 97 21.24 -4.17 -2.21
C GLY A 97 19.90 -4.65 -1.62
N LEU A 98 19.82 -5.95 -1.33
CA LEU A 98 18.59 -6.64 -0.88
C LEU A 98 18.19 -6.29 0.56
N GLN A 99 19.15 -6.12 1.48
CA GLN A 99 18.85 -5.92 2.91
C GLN A 99 18.06 -4.61 3.17
N PRO A 100 18.44 -3.45 2.60
CA PRO A 100 17.63 -2.24 2.76
C PRO A 100 16.20 -2.41 2.24
N PHE A 101 15.99 -3.15 1.15
CA PHE A 101 14.64 -3.45 0.66
C PHE A 101 13.85 -4.28 1.68
N LEU A 102 14.45 -5.35 2.22
CA LEU A 102 13.79 -6.20 3.20
C LEU A 102 13.46 -5.43 4.49
N ASP A 103 14.26 -4.44 4.88
CA ASP A 103 13.97 -3.56 6.02
C ASP A 103 12.74 -2.69 5.74
N ARG A 104 12.68 -2.04 4.57
CA ARG A 104 11.50 -1.26 4.15
C ARG A 104 10.24 -2.13 4.02
N TRP A 105 10.40 -3.38 3.57
CA TRP A 105 9.29 -4.33 3.50
C TRP A 105 8.83 -4.81 4.89
N SER A 106 9.73 -4.91 5.86
CA SER A 106 9.39 -5.23 7.24
C SER A 106 8.60 -4.10 7.90
N GLU A 107 8.99 -2.85 7.65
CA GLU A 107 8.26 -1.65 8.11
C GLU A 107 6.84 -1.56 7.51
N LEU A 108 6.65 -2.01 6.26
CA LEU A 108 5.32 -2.19 5.68
C LEU A 108 4.51 -3.22 6.46
N LEU A 109 5.07 -4.38 6.78
CA LEU A 109 4.39 -5.41 7.56
C LEU A 109 4.00 -4.92 8.96
N ASP A 110 4.85 -4.12 9.60
CA ASP A 110 4.55 -3.50 10.89
C ASP A 110 3.32 -2.57 10.79
N ALA A 111 3.27 -1.71 9.75
CA ALA A 111 2.11 -0.88 9.47
C ALA A 111 0.83 -1.71 9.22
N LEU A 112 0.92 -2.78 8.44
CA LEU A 112 -0.22 -3.66 8.17
C LEU A 112 -0.68 -4.38 9.43
N GLY A 113 0.25 -4.89 10.24
CA GLY A 113 -0.03 -5.51 11.53
C GLY A 113 -0.82 -4.56 12.44
N TYR A 114 -0.37 -3.31 12.57
CA TYR A 114 -1.08 -2.27 13.32
C TYR A 114 -2.52 -2.09 12.82
N LEU A 115 -2.74 -1.92 11.50
CA LEU A 115 -4.09 -1.78 10.93
C LEU A 115 -4.96 -3.00 11.24
N HIS A 116 -4.41 -4.20 11.10
CA HIS A 116 -5.12 -5.45 11.32
C HIS A 116 -5.56 -5.58 12.79
N THR A 117 -4.76 -5.11 13.76
CA THR A 117 -5.18 -5.08 15.18
C THR A 117 -6.39 -4.19 15.45
N LEU A 118 -6.61 -3.17 14.60
CA LEU A 118 -7.75 -2.26 14.67
C LEU A 118 -8.96 -2.77 13.85
N GLY A 119 -8.84 -3.96 13.24
CA GLY A 119 -9.87 -4.52 12.36
C GLY A 119 -10.00 -3.76 11.04
N ILE A 120 -8.93 -3.13 10.56
CA ILE A 120 -8.85 -2.39 9.30
C ILE A 120 -8.04 -3.21 8.30
N VAL A 121 -8.58 -3.43 7.10
CA VAL A 121 -7.89 -4.08 5.97
C VAL A 121 -7.60 -3.01 4.93
N HIS A 122 -6.33 -2.87 4.53
CA HIS A 122 -5.90 -1.83 3.59
C HIS A 122 -6.48 -2.04 2.19
N SER A 123 -6.54 -3.29 1.72
CA SER A 123 -7.19 -3.74 0.48
C SER A 123 -6.61 -3.23 -0.84
N ASP A 124 -5.58 -2.37 -0.83
CA ASP A 124 -4.83 -1.91 -2.01
C ASP A 124 -3.32 -1.78 -1.71
N VAL A 125 -2.75 -2.79 -1.07
CA VAL A 125 -1.31 -2.83 -0.80
C VAL A 125 -0.56 -3.00 -2.12
N LYS A 126 0.24 -2.01 -2.50
CA LYS A 126 1.05 -2.01 -3.73
C LYS A 126 2.20 -1.00 -3.63
N PRO A 127 3.25 -1.14 -4.45
CA PRO A 127 4.42 -0.26 -4.40
C PRO A 127 4.12 1.23 -4.61
N GLU A 128 3.04 1.56 -5.33
CA GLU A 128 2.63 2.94 -5.54
C GLU A 128 2.09 3.57 -4.25
N ASN A 129 1.51 2.79 -3.35
CA ASN A 129 0.95 3.25 -2.08
C ASN A 129 1.98 3.24 -0.94
N ILE A 130 3.26 3.10 -1.24
CA ILE A 130 4.33 3.07 -0.24
C ILE A 130 5.37 4.12 -0.60
N LEU A 131 5.60 5.09 0.28
CA LEU A 131 6.70 6.05 0.15
C LEU A 131 7.88 5.60 0.99
N ILE A 132 9.07 5.64 0.40
CA ILE A 132 10.32 5.43 1.11
C ILE A 132 10.92 6.79 1.44
N SER A 133 10.79 7.16 2.71
CA SER A 133 11.33 8.38 3.29
C SER A 133 12.70 8.13 3.92
N ARG A 134 13.63 9.06 3.71
CA ARG A 134 14.94 9.03 4.41
C ARG A 134 14.81 9.14 5.92
N LYS A 135 13.73 9.75 6.42
CA LYS A 135 13.52 10.00 7.86
C LYS A 135 12.69 8.91 8.54
N GLN A 136 11.70 8.37 7.84
CA GLN A 136 10.67 7.48 8.43
C GLN A 136 10.73 6.04 7.90
N GLY A 137 11.63 5.72 6.96
CA GLY A 137 11.62 4.44 6.27
C GLY A 137 10.41 4.34 5.32
N ALA A 138 9.80 3.16 5.24
CA ALA A 138 8.59 2.92 4.48
C ALA A 138 7.39 3.52 5.19
N VAL A 139 6.56 4.25 4.44
CA VAL A 139 5.33 4.86 4.93
C VAL A 139 4.22 4.47 3.98
N LEU A 140 3.23 3.75 4.51
CA LEU A 140 2.01 3.42 3.80
C LEU A 140 1.17 4.68 3.63
N ILE A 141 0.88 5.00 2.38
CA ILE A 141 0.10 6.15 1.96
C ILE A 141 -1.12 5.67 1.19
N ASP A 142 -2.22 6.43 1.31
CA ASP A 142 -3.49 6.18 0.61
C ASP A 142 -4.35 5.08 1.24
N PHE A 143 -5.46 5.48 1.84
CA PHE A 143 -6.45 4.57 2.44
C PHE A 143 -7.72 4.51 1.62
N ASP A 144 -7.71 4.92 0.34
CA ASP A 144 -8.89 4.95 -0.51
C ASP A 144 -9.63 3.62 -0.37
N LEU A 145 -8.96 2.52 -0.64
CA LEU A 145 -9.55 1.19 -0.67
C LEU A 145 -9.77 0.55 0.71
N ALA A 146 -9.28 1.16 1.80
CA ALA A 146 -9.32 0.54 3.11
C ALA A 146 -10.75 0.37 3.62
N LEU A 147 -10.98 -0.69 4.38
CA LEU A 147 -12.29 -1.04 4.93
C LEU A 147 -12.14 -1.67 6.32
N ARG A 148 -13.16 -1.53 7.17
CA ARG A 148 -13.29 -2.38 8.35
C ARG A 148 -13.74 -3.77 7.90
N VAL A 149 -13.31 -4.83 8.59
CA VAL A 149 -13.43 -6.27 8.26
C VAL A 149 -14.85 -6.79 7.89
N GLN A 150 -15.89 -5.94 7.89
CA GLN A 150 -17.29 -6.30 7.62
C GLN A 150 -17.99 -5.43 6.56
N ALA A 151 -17.26 -4.64 5.76
CA ALA A 151 -17.87 -3.82 4.71
C ALA A 151 -17.89 -4.54 3.34
N PRO A 152 -19.07 -4.76 2.71
CA PRO A 152 -19.16 -5.38 1.38
C PRO A 152 -18.60 -4.46 0.28
N ARG A 153 -17.97 -5.06 -0.75
CA ARG A 153 -17.48 -4.38 -1.96
C ARG A 153 -18.33 -4.71 -3.18
N GLN A 154 -18.49 -3.73 -4.08
CA GLN A 154 -18.96 -3.94 -5.45
C GLN A 154 -17.81 -3.64 -6.42
N GLY A 155 -17.34 -4.67 -7.14
CA GLY A 155 -16.34 -4.55 -8.22
C GLY A 155 -14.88 -4.50 -7.77
N PHE A 156 -13.98 -4.70 -8.74
CA PHE A 156 -12.53 -4.64 -8.56
C PHE A 156 -12.00 -3.22 -8.80
N ALA A 157 -11.25 -2.67 -7.85
CA ALA A 157 -10.71 -1.30 -7.89
C ALA A 157 -9.19 -1.20 -7.65
N GLY A 158 -8.45 -2.33 -7.69
CA GLY A 158 -7.01 -2.39 -7.39
C GLY A 158 -6.10 -2.46 -8.63
N THR A 159 -4.78 -2.54 -8.41
CA THR A 159 -3.84 -2.90 -9.48
C THR A 159 -3.82 -4.42 -9.63
N VAL A 160 -4.19 -4.93 -10.81
CA VAL A 160 -4.41 -6.37 -11.09
C VAL A 160 -3.25 -7.26 -10.63
N ALA A 161 -2.01 -6.80 -10.77
CA ALA A 161 -0.80 -7.55 -10.44
C ALA A 161 -0.61 -7.81 -8.93
N PHE A 162 -1.30 -7.08 -8.04
CA PHE A 162 -1.18 -7.22 -6.57
C PHE A 162 -2.47 -7.74 -5.93
N ALA A 163 -3.47 -8.10 -6.74
CA ALA A 163 -4.76 -8.56 -6.25
C ALA A 163 -4.66 -9.95 -5.63
N SER A 164 -5.25 -10.13 -4.46
CA SER A 164 -5.41 -11.47 -3.88
C SER A 164 -6.42 -12.33 -4.67
N PRO A 165 -6.32 -13.67 -4.61
CA PRO A 165 -7.27 -14.60 -5.26
C PRO A 165 -8.74 -14.32 -4.94
N GLU A 166 -9.06 -14.01 -3.69
CA GLU A 166 -10.39 -13.62 -3.22
C GLU A 166 -10.84 -12.28 -3.84
N GLN A 167 -9.97 -11.27 -3.87
CA GLN A 167 -10.29 -9.99 -4.52
C GLN A 167 -10.48 -10.13 -6.04
N ALA A 168 -9.71 -11.00 -6.69
CA ALA A 168 -9.87 -11.31 -8.11
C ALA A 168 -11.22 -12.01 -8.41
N ARG A 169 -11.77 -12.74 -7.43
CA ARG A 169 -13.13 -13.32 -7.46
C ARG A 169 -14.23 -12.34 -7.06
N GLY A 170 -13.87 -11.13 -6.62
CA GLY A 170 -14.81 -10.14 -6.10
C GLY A 170 -15.28 -10.39 -4.67
N GLU A 171 -14.59 -11.27 -3.94
CA GLU A 171 -14.88 -11.55 -2.53
C GLU A 171 -14.32 -10.46 -1.61
N PRO A 172 -14.84 -10.33 -0.38
CA PRO A 172 -14.32 -9.38 0.61
C PRO A 172 -12.84 -9.62 0.92
N ALA A 173 -12.07 -8.53 1.01
CA ALA A 173 -10.68 -8.61 1.44
C ALA A 173 -10.60 -8.83 2.96
N ALA A 174 -9.58 -9.57 3.38
CA ALA A 174 -9.26 -9.88 4.78
C ALA A 174 -7.80 -9.48 5.08
N PRO A 175 -7.34 -9.50 6.35
CA PRO A 175 -5.93 -9.30 6.68
C PRO A 175 -4.96 -10.14 5.83
N ALA A 176 -5.32 -11.41 5.56
CA ALA A 176 -4.57 -12.31 4.70
C ALA A 176 -4.49 -11.86 3.22
N SER A 177 -5.41 -11.01 2.75
CA SER A 177 -5.35 -10.38 1.43
C SER A 177 -4.24 -9.33 1.34
N ASP A 178 -4.09 -8.51 2.39
CA ASP A 178 -2.99 -7.53 2.48
C ASP A 178 -1.63 -8.24 2.55
N LEU A 179 -1.54 -9.34 3.30
CA LEU A 179 -0.32 -10.15 3.39
C LEU A 179 0.03 -10.82 2.06
N TYR A 180 -0.96 -11.27 1.29
CA TYR A 180 -0.73 -11.78 -0.08
C TYR A 180 -0.13 -10.71 -0.98
N ALA A 181 -0.69 -9.50 -0.96
CA ALA A 181 -0.19 -8.37 -1.73
C ALA A 181 1.24 -7.95 -1.28
N ALA A 182 1.52 -7.96 0.03
CA ALA A 182 2.87 -7.79 0.55
C ALA A 182 3.83 -8.90 0.06
N GLY A 183 3.37 -10.14 -0.06
CA GLY A 183 4.12 -11.25 -0.65
C GLY A 183 4.50 -11.03 -2.11
N ILE A 184 3.62 -10.41 -2.90
CA ILE A 184 3.92 -10.04 -4.29
C ILE A 184 5.01 -8.95 -4.34
N ILE A 185 4.95 -7.98 -3.42
CA ILE A 185 5.98 -6.95 -3.29
C ILE A 185 7.33 -7.59 -2.94
N LEU A 186 7.36 -8.53 -1.99
CA LEU A 186 8.56 -9.29 -1.63
C LEU A 186 9.11 -10.05 -2.85
N TYR A 187 8.25 -10.81 -3.53
CA TYR A 187 8.63 -11.57 -4.73
C TYR A 187 9.29 -10.67 -5.77
N ARG A 188 8.71 -9.50 -6.03
CA ARG A 188 9.27 -8.52 -6.97
C ARG A 188 10.61 -7.95 -6.49
N GLY A 189 10.77 -7.67 -5.20
CA GLY A 189 12.05 -7.20 -4.66
C GLY A 189 13.16 -8.24 -4.73
N LEU A 190 12.82 -9.52 -4.57
CA LEU A 190 13.75 -10.66 -4.66
C LEU A 190 14.14 -10.96 -6.12
N THR A 191 13.16 -11.03 -7.02
CA THR A 191 13.36 -11.54 -8.39
C THR A 191 13.46 -10.46 -9.46
N GLY A 192 13.14 -9.20 -9.11
CA GLY A 192 13.05 -8.08 -10.06
C GLY A 192 11.74 -8.01 -10.85
N GLN A 193 10.86 -9.02 -10.74
CA GLN A 193 9.63 -9.11 -11.53
C GLN A 193 8.43 -9.60 -10.69
N VAL A 194 7.21 -9.39 -11.17
CA VAL A 194 6.01 -9.95 -10.52
C VAL A 194 5.84 -11.44 -10.86
N PRO A 195 5.17 -12.24 -10.02
CA PRO A 195 5.01 -13.68 -10.26
C PRO A 195 4.13 -14.01 -11.47
N PHE A 196 3.16 -13.15 -11.80
CA PHE A 196 2.23 -13.35 -12.90
C PHE A 196 2.14 -12.09 -13.76
N SER A 197 2.22 -12.27 -15.08
CA SER A 197 2.15 -11.22 -16.08
C SER A 197 1.31 -11.68 -17.28
N GLY A 198 0.80 -10.74 -18.07
CA GLY A 198 -0.10 -11.00 -19.20
C GLY A 198 -1.27 -10.04 -19.24
N SER A 199 -2.32 -10.39 -19.98
CA SER A 199 -3.59 -9.66 -19.97
C SER A 199 -4.25 -9.71 -18.59
N VAL A 200 -5.15 -8.77 -18.32
CA VAL A 200 -5.89 -8.70 -17.04
C VAL A 200 -6.56 -10.03 -16.68
N ARG A 201 -7.17 -10.69 -17.67
CA ARG A 201 -7.83 -12.00 -17.46
C ARG A 201 -6.84 -13.11 -17.13
N GLU A 202 -5.68 -13.11 -17.76
CA GLU A 202 -4.63 -14.10 -17.51
C GLU A 202 -4.05 -13.94 -16.11
N VAL A 203 -3.78 -12.71 -15.69
CA VAL A 203 -3.23 -12.42 -14.36
C VAL A 203 -4.22 -12.79 -13.26
N PHE A 204 -5.51 -12.46 -13.39
CA PHE A 204 -6.52 -12.91 -12.42
C PHE A 204 -6.64 -14.43 -12.32
N ARG A 205 -6.66 -15.13 -13.45
CA ARG A 205 -6.65 -16.60 -13.47
C ARG A 205 -5.40 -17.16 -12.79
N ALA A 206 -4.24 -16.56 -13.05
CA ALA A 206 -2.97 -16.99 -12.46
C ALA A 206 -2.94 -16.77 -10.94
N HIS A 207 -3.44 -15.62 -10.45
CA HIS A 207 -3.60 -15.41 -9.01
C HIS A 207 -4.44 -16.51 -8.37
N GLY A 208 -5.55 -16.92 -9.01
CA GLY A 208 -6.43 -17.97 -8.50
C GLY A 208 -5.87 -19.39 -8.50
N ALA A 209 -5.00 -19.75 -9.46
CA ALA A 209 -4.66 -21.16 -9.70
C ALA A 209 -3.17 -21.47 -9.96
N ALA A 210 -2.37 -20.52 -10.41
CA ALA A 210 -0.99 -20.80 -10.83
C ALA A 210 -0.01 -20.77 -9.65
N THR A 211 0.93 -21.72 -9.62
CA THR A 211 2.06 -21.68 -8.69
C THR A 211 3.13 -20.74 -9.23
N PRO A 212 3.61 -19.76 -8.43
CA PRO A 212 4.70 -18.89 -8.86
C PRO A 212 6.02 -19.67 -8.97
N THR A 213 6.87 -19.29 -9.91
CA THR A 213 8.26 -19.77 -9.97
C THR A 213 8.98 -19.42 -8.67
N LEU A 214 9.75 -20.33 -8.08
CA LEU A 214 10.43 -20.03 -6.82
C LEU A 214 11.56 -19.00 -7.03
N PRO A 215 11.77 -18.06 -6.08
CA PRO A 215 12.91 -17.14 -6.12
C PRO A 215 14.26 -17.83 -6.37
N SER A 216 14.49 -19.00 -5.76
CA SER A 216 15.72 -19.79 -5.95
C SER A 216 15.99 -20.24 -7.38
N GLN A 217 14.97 -20.31 -8.24
CA GLN A 217 15.11 -20.68 -9.65
C GLN A 217 15.65 -19.51 -10.49
N PHE A 218 15.57 -18.27 -9.98
CA PHE A 218 16.21 -17.09 -10.59
C PHE A 218 17.63 -16.90 -10.07
N ASP A 219 17.83 -17.14 -8.78
CA ASP A 219 19.13 -17.03 -8.11
C ASP A 219 19.14 -17.96 -6.88
N SER A 220 20.03 -18.94 -6.86
CA SER A 220 20.11 -19.95 -5.80
C SER A 220 20.36 -19.37 -4.41
N ARG A 221 20.93 -18.16 -4.31
CA ARG A 221 21.12 -17.42 -3.05
C ARG A 221 19.79 -16.99 -2.41
N LEU A 222 18.69 -17.03 -3.16
CA LEU A 222 17.35 -16.69 -2.69
C LEU A 222 16.58 -17.87 -2.10
N ALA A 223 17.15 -19.08 -2.10
CA ALA A 223 16.54 -20.28 -1.52
C ALA A 223 15.99 -20.11 -0.09
N PRO A 224 16.64 -19.34 0.82
CA PRO A 224 16.08 -19.09 2.14
C PRO A 224 14.68 -18.44 2.15
N TYR A 225 14.29 -17.75 1.07
CA TYR A 225 13.02 -17.03 0.98
C TYR A 225 11.89 -17.82 0.31
N ASP A 226 12.17 -18.99 -0.27
CA ASP A 226 11.17 -19.76 -1.03
C ASP A 226 9.95 -20.13 -0.19
N ALA A 227 10.16 -20.70 1.01
CA ALA A 227 9.06 -21.10 1.89
C ALA A 227 8.21 -19.90 2.35
N LEU A 228 8.85 -18.76 2.62
CA LEU A 228 8.17 -17.52 2.99
C LEU A 228 7.27 -17.03 1.84
N VAL A 229 7.81 -16.97 0.62
CA VAL A 229 7.08 -16.57 -0.59
C VAL A 229 5.94 -17.54 -0.90
N THR A 230 6.19 -18.84 -0.86
CA THR A 230 5.18 -19.87 -1.12
C THR A 230 3.99 -19.72 -0.19
N ARG A 231 4.22 -19.54 1.12
CA ARG A 231 3.14 -19.40 2.10
C ARG A 231 2.41 -18.07 1.98
N LEU A 232 3.09 -16.96 1.72
CA LEU A 232 2.43 -15.67 1.47
C LEU A 232 1.54 -15.71 0.22
N LEU A 233 1.95 -16.45 -0.81
CA LEU A 233 1.25 -16.54 -2.10
C LEU A 233 0.32 -17.76 -2.21
N ALA A 234 0.02 -18.44 -1.08
CA ALA A 234 -0.94 -19.53 -1.04
C ALA A 234 -2.33 -19.06 -1.52
N LYS A 235 -3.07 -19.95 -2.17
CA LYS A 235 -4.31 -19.58 -2.86
C LYS A 235 -5.45 -19.36 -1.89
N GLN A 236 -5.59 -20.25 -0.92
CA GLN A 236 -6.56 -20.09 0.14
C GLN A 236 -6.02 -19.15 1.23
N PRO A 237 -6.81 -18.16 1.69
CA PRO A 237 -6.39 -17.25 2.75
C PRO A 237 -5.96 -17.94 4.05
N GLU A 238 -6.59 -19.07 4.41
CA GLU A 238 -6.29 -19.86 5.61
C GLU A 238 -4.92 -20.57 5.56
N ASP A 239 -4.40 -20.85 4.36
CA ASP A 239 -3.08 -21.45 4.16
C ASP A 239 -1.95 -20.41 4.31
N ARG A 240 -2.28 -19.12 4.33
CA ARG A 240 -1.33 -18.02 4.48
C ARG A 240 -0.98 -17.79 5.95
N TYR A 241 -0.02 -16.89 6.17
CA TYR A 241 0.17 -16.28 7.49
C TYR A 241 -1.07 -15.52 7.90
N GLN A 242 -1.47 -15.62 9.16
CA GLN A 242 -2.67 -14.93 9.67
C GLN A 242 -2.32 -13.58 10.30
N HIS A 243 -1.05 -13.40 10.68
CA HIS A 243 -0.58 -12.18 11.32
C HIS A 243 0.75 -11.72 10.73
N ALA A 244 0.92 -10.40 10.59
CA ALA A 244 2.17 -9.80 10.12
C ALA A 244 3.39 -10.21 10.97
N ALA A 245 3.20 -10.41 12.29
CA ALA A 245 4.25 -10.88 13.18
C ALA A 245 4.81 -12.26 12.80
N GLU A 246 3.97 -13.18 12.30
CA GLU A 246 4.41 -14.49 11.84
C GLU A 246 5.29 -14.36 10.59
N VAL A 247 4.91 -13.44 9.69
CA VAL A 247 5.68 -13.13 8.47
C VAL A 247 7.05 -12.56 8.83
N LEU A 248 7.11 -11.64 9.80
CA LEU A 248 8.36 -11.05 10.28
C LEU A 248 9.29 -12.10 10.92
N ALA A 249 8.73 -13.03 11.71
CA ALA A 249 9.50 -14.12 12.29
C ALA A 249 10.07 -15.08 11.22
N ALA A 250 9.26 -15.40 10.20
CA ALA A 250 9.70 -16.20 9.06
C ALA A 250 10.80 -15.50 8.25
N LEU A 251 10.68 -14.18 8.03
CA LEU A 251 11.72 -13.38 7.38
C LEU A 251 13.03 -13.39 8.18
N ALA A 252 12.98 -13.23 9.50
CA ALA A 252 14.17 -13.26 10.34
C ALA A 252 14.92 -14.61 10.24
N THR A 253 14.17 -15.71 10.16
CA THR A 253 14.73 -17.05 9.92
C THR A 253 15.41 -17.14 8.55
N ALA A 254 14.74 -16.65 7.50
CA ALA A 254 15.28 -16.63 6.14
C ALA A 254 16.55 -15.79 6.00
N ARG A 255 16.67 -14.66 6.73
CA ARG A 255 17.88 -13.81 6.73
C ARG A 255 19.07 -14.45 7.43
N SER A 256 18.83 -15.43 8.30
CA SER A 256 19.85 -16.05 9.14
C SER A 256 20.36 -17.39 8.61
N SER A 257 19.82 -17.84 7.46
CA SER A 257 20.17 -19.10 6.77
C SER A 257 21.14 -18.83 5.63
#